data_AF-A0A192T7E7-F1
#
_entry.id   AF-A0A192T7E7-F1
#
_cell.length_a   1.000
_cell.length_b   1.000
_cell.length_c   1.000
_cell.angle_alpha   90.00
_cell.angle_beta   90.00
_cell.angle_gamma   90.00
#
_symmetry.space_group_name_H-M   'P 1'
#
loop_
_entity.id
_entity.type
_entity.pdbx_description
1 polymer ?
#
loop_
_entity_poly.entity_id
_entity_poly.type
_entity_poly.pdbx_seq_one_letter_code
_entity_poly.pdbx_strand_id
1 'polypeptide(L)' 'MSSIPTTVELRSTIDRMENVYRCHEEASALFNAYEKLCQRFEQDLADERDVLLSKGAALMMIKYWLEDKGADPWRG' A
#
# COMPACT_ATOMS: atom_id res chain seq x y z
N MET A 1 -23.39 7.17 -2.27
CA MET A 1 -22.68 7.88 -3.35
C MET A 1 -21.21 7.55 -3.18
N SER A 2 -20.57 6.87 -4.14
CA SER A 2 -19.13 6.65 -4.07
C SER A 2 -18.46 7.95 -4.53
N SER A 3 -18.11 8.82 -3.58
CA SER A 3 -17.29 9.99 -3.87
C SER A 3 -15.88 9.51 -4.20
N ILE A 4 -15.30 10.12 -5.22
CA ILE A 4 -13.89 9.94 -5.56
C ILE A 4 -13.06 10.24 -4.30
N PRO A 5 -12.26 9.29 -3.78
CA PRO A 5 -11.48 9.51 -2.56
C PRO A 5 -10.56 10.72 -2.71
N THR A 6 -10.49 11.52 -1.67
CA THR A 6 -9.57 12.66 -1.54
C THR A 6 -8.14 12.15 -1.30
N THR A 7 -7.14 12.99 -1.58
CA THR A 7 -5.73 12.65 -1.31
C THR A 7 -5.47 12.42 0.18
N VAL A 8 -6.21 13.10 1.07
CA VAL A 8 -6.14 12.89 2.53
C VAL A 8 -6.63 11.50 2.92
N GLU A 9 -7.75 11.05 2.35
CA GLU A 9 -8.30 9.71 2.60
C GLU A 9 -7.40 8.61 2.04
N LEU A 10 -6.82 8.84 0.86
CA LEU A 10 -5.83 7.95 0.26
C LEU A 10 -4.60 7.82 1.16
N ARG A 11 -4.00 8.93 1.58
CA ARG A 11 -2.84 8.94 2.49
C ARG A 11 -3.14 8.22 3.80
N SER A 12 -4.27 8.54 4.43
CA SER A 12 -4.69 7.88 5.69
C SER A 12 -4.84 6.36 5.53
N THR A 13 -5.27 5.90 4.35
CA THR A 13 -5.40 4.46 4.06
C THR A 13 -4.04 3.80 3.86
N ILE A 14 -3.16 4.46 3.09
CA ILE A 14 -1.78 4.01 2.85
C ILE A 14 -1.02 3.92 4.17
N ASP A 15 -1.06 4.95 5.01
CA ASP A 15 -0.34 4.98 6.29
C ASP A 15 -0.75 3.81 7.20
N ARG A 16 -2.06 3.50 7.27
CA ARG A 16 -2.55 2.34 8.03
C ARG A 16 -1.99 1.03 7.48
N MET A 17 -2.01 0.85 6.16
CA MET A 17 -1.53 -0.37 5.52
C MET A 17 -0.01 -0.52 5.67
N GLU A 18 0.74 0.56 5.49
CA GLU A 18 2.19 0.58 5.69
C GLU A 18 2.57 0.20 7.11
N ASN A 19 1.88 0.74 8.11
CA ASN A 19 2.14 0.41 9.50
C ASN A 19 1.89 -1.07 9.81
N VAL A 20 0.84 -1.66 9.23
CA VAL A 20 0.55 -3.09 9.41
C VAL A 20 1.63 -3.95 8.76
N TYR A 21 1.97 -3.71 7.49
CA TYR A 21 2.92 -4.58 6.78
C TYR A 21 4.36 -4.40 7.21
N ARG A 22 4.75 -3.21 7.69
CA ARG A 22 6.09 -2.97 8.26
C ARG A 22 6.37 -3.87 9.46
N CYS A 23 5.33 -4.18 10.24
CA CYS A 23 5.42 -4.99 11.45
C CYS A 23 5.10 -6.47 11.21
N HIS A 24 4.81 -6.88 9.97
CA HIS A 24 4.39 -8.24 9.64
C HIS A 24 5.54 -9.04 9.03
N GLU A 25 5.92 -10.14 9.67
CA GLU A 25 7.09 -10.93 9.30
C GLU A 25 6.98 -11.46 7.86
N GLU A 26 5.84 -12.04 7.53
CA GLU A 26 5.55 -12.62 6.22
C GLU A 26 5.52 -11.56 5.11
N ALA A 27 5.20 -10.30 5.42
CA ALA A 27 5.12 -9.22 4.44
C ALA A 27 6.49 -8.56 4.18
N SER A 28 7.47 -8.75 5.06
CA SER A 28 8.72 -7.98 5.08
C SER A 28 9.45 -7.92 3.74
N ALA A 29 9.56 -9.07 3.05
CA ALA A 29 10.23 -9.13 1.75
C ALA A 29 9.53 -8.30 0.66
N LEU A 30 8.19 -8.36 0.60
CA LEU A 30 7.40 -7.57 -0.35
C LEU A 30 7.33 -6.10 0.06
N PHE A 31 7.31 -5.81 1.36
CA PHE A 31 7.32 -4.45 1.87
C PHE A 31 8.62 -3.72 1.51
N ASN A 32 9.78 -4.39 1.61
CA ASN A 32 11.06 -3.85 1.15
C ASN A 32 11.07 -3.53 -0.37
N ALA A 33 10.38 -4.35 -1.18
CA ALA A 33 10.21 -4.07 -2.60
C ALA A 33 9.26 -2.88 -2.84
N TYR A 34 8.19 -2.78 -2.05
CA TYR A 34 7.26 -1.66 -2.04
C TYR A 34 7.96 -0.32 -1.74
N GLU A 35 8.84 -0.25 -0.74
CA GLU A 35 9.57 0.98 -0.43
C GLU A 35 10.42 1.48 -1.62
N LYS A 36 11.06 0.55 -2.35
CA LYS A 36 11.80 0.88 -3.58
C LYS A 36 10.88 1.33 -4.71
N LEU A 37 9.68 0.76 -4.81
CA LEU A 37 8.68 1.21 -5.78
C LEU A 37 8.16 2.60 -5.45
N CYS A 38 7.93 2.92 -4.17
CA CYS A 38 7.52 4.26 -3.74
C CYS A 38 8.50 5.34 -4.21
N GLN A 39 9.80 5.10 -4.08
CA GLN A 39 10.84 6.02 -4.56
C GLN A 39 10.75 6.25 -6.07
N ARG A 40 10.44 5.21 -6.85
CA ARG A 40 10.25 5.33 -8.31
C ARG A 40 8.97 6.10 -8.64
N PHE A 41 7.86 5.80 -7.98
CA PHE A 41 6.61 6.53 -8.19
C PHE A 41 6.77 8.03 -7.92
N GLU A 42 7.47 8.40 -6.85
CA GLU A 42 7.74 9.80 -6.52
C GLU A 42 8.69 10.49 -7.52
N GLN A 43 9.53 9.74 -8.24
CA GLN A 43 10.40 10.27 -9.28
C GLN A 43 9.70 10.39 -10.64
N ASP A 44 8.85 9.41 -10.95
CA ASP A 44 8.28 9.24 -12.30
C ASP A 44 6.90 9.92 -12.45
N LEU A 45 6.18 10.17 -11.35
CA LEU A 45 4.83 10.74 -11.37
C LEU A 45 4.81 12.17 -10.82
N ALA A 46 4.16 13.07 -11.56
CA ALA A 46 4.06 14.48 -11.19
C ALA A 46 2.82 14.81 -10.33
N ASP A 47 1.76 14.01 -10.41
CA ASP A 47 0.52 14.21 -9.64
C ASP A 47 0.57 13.42 -8.32
N GLU A 48 0.38 14.12 -7.20
CA GLU A 48 0.31 13.53 -5.86
C GLU A 48 -0.75 12.43 -5.77
N ARG A 49 -1.90 12.61 -6.44
CA ARG A 49 -2.98 11.64 -6.47
C ARG A 49 -2.54 10.35 -7.15
N ASP A 50 -1.81 10.44 -8.26
CA ASP A 50 -1.33 9.28 -9.01
C ASP A 50 -0.26 8.51 -8.22
N VAL A 51 0.61 9.23 -7.50
CA VAL A 51 1.55 8.62 -6.55
C VAL A 51 0.80 7.83 -5.48
N LEU A 52 -0.20 8.44 -4.83
CA LEU A 52 -0.97 7.79 -3.77
C LEU A 52 -1.74 6.58 -4.29
N LEU A 53 -2.38 6.67 -5.46
CA LEU A 53 -3.07 5.54 -6.07
C LEU A 53 -2.13 4.40 -6.43
N SER A 54 -0.94 4.71 -6.95
CA SER A 54 0.08 3.70 -7.29
C SER A 54 0.62 2.99 -6.04
N LYS A 55 0.89 3.74 -4.97
CA LYS A 55 1.25 3.19 -3.65
C LYS A 55 0.14 2.28 -3.11
N GLY A 56 -1.11 2.75 -3.14
CA GLY A 56 -2.27 1.97 -2.72
C GLY A 56 -2.43 0.66 -3.50
N ALA A 57 -2.26 0.69 -4.83
CA ALA A 57 -2.32 -0.50 -5.67
C ALA A 57 -1.23 -1.52 -5.32
N ALA A 58 0.01 -1.07 -5.09
CA ALA A 58 1.10 -1.95 -4.67
C ALA A 58 0.82 -2.58 -3.29
N LEU A 59 0.29 -1.82 -2.33
CA LEU A 59 -0.10 -2.33 -1.01
C LEU A 59 -1.26 -3.33 -1.08
N MET A 60 -2.19 -3.15 -2.02
CA MET A 60 -3.27 -4.12 -2.26
C MET A 60 -2.75 -5.44 -2.84
N MET A 61 -1.69 -5.40 -3.66
CA MET A 61 -1.02 -6.63 -4.12
C MET A 61 -0.39 -7.39 -2.95
N ILE A 62 0.27 -6.69 -2.02
CA ILE A 62 0.80 -7.30 -0.77
C ILE A 62 -0.34 -7.92 0.03
N LYS A 63 -1.46 -7.20 0.20
CA LYS A 63 -2.66 -7.72 0.89
C LYS A 63 -3.11 -9.06 0.32
N TYR A 64 -3.29 -9.09 -1.00
CA TYR A 64 -3.78 -10.29 -1.69
C TYR A 64 -2.80 -11.46 -1.59
N TRP A 65 -1.50 -11.17 -1.65
CA TRP A 65 -0.47 -12.19 -1.48
C TRP A 65 -0.48 -12.79 -0.06
N LEU A 66 -0.70 -11.97 0.97
CA LEU A 66 -0.84 -12.43 2.36
C LEU A 66 -2.13 -13.25 2.55
N GLU A 67 -3.23 -12.82 1.95
CA GLU A 67 -4.51 -13.57 1.95
C GLU A 67 -4.35 -14.96 1.32
N ASP A 68 -3.68 -15.06 0.16
CA ASP A 68 -3.41 -16.33 -0.52
C ASP A 68 -2.52 -17.26 0.34
N LYS A 69 -1.59 -16.67 1.10
CA LYS A 69 -0.73 -17.38 2.05
C LYS A 69 -1.44 -17.79 3.35
N GLY A 70 -2.67 -17.34 3.59
CA GLY A 70 -3.37 -17.54 4.86
C GLY A 70 -2.78 -16.74 6.02
N ALA A 71 -1.98 -15.71 5.73
CA ALA A 71 -1.30 -14.84 6.68
C ALA A 71 -1.90 -13.42 6.65
N ASP A 72 -3.21 -13.30 6.47
CA ASP A 72 -3.90 -12.01 6.34
C ASP A 72 -3.98 -11.28 7.70
N PRO A 73 -3.27 -10.16 7.90
CA PRO A 73 -3.33 -9.41 9.15
C PRO A 73 -4.64 -8.64 9.34
N TRP A 74 -5.51 -8.62 8.33
CA TRP A 74 -6.81 -7.93 8.37
C TRP A 74 -7.96 -8.88 8.67
N ARG A 75 -7.70 -10.21 8.72
CA ARG A 75 -8.64 -11.20 9.26
C ARG A 75 -8.44 -11.30 10.76
N GLY A 76 -9.50 -10.99 11.51
CA GLY A 76 -9.58 -11.25 12.96
C GLY A 76 -9.72 -12.73 13.29
#